data_AF-A0A1D2W5U7-F1
#
_entry.id   AF-A0A1D2W5U7-F1
#
_cell.length_a   1.000
_cell.length_b   1.000
_cell.length_c   1.000
_cell.angle_alpha   90.00
_cell.angle_beta   90.00
_cell.angle_gamma   90.00
#
_symmetry.space_group_name_H-M   'P 1'
#
loop_
_entity.id
_entity.type
_entity.pdbx_description
1 polymer ?
#
loop_
_entity_poly.entity_id
_entity_poly.type
_entity_poly.pdbx_seq_one_letter_code
_entity_poly.pdbx_strand_id
1 'polypeptide(L)'
;MKGKIINFIIGILSFLLLFSIIASDLSAKIDESNLQNIVDLNKVSKLNSTNEDAELGSNDTFNDTGCCSVLVHAGPGHDVLSYRRDSVNFANILIDKINFNGQTAIKEYKTQGGYFTHTIITQNGWIIGIGGKDDPDTTKHLEQLASDIISKGHIEKGDMNMANSIIERNGWGHFLIKSPDDKVGITARDYRVHKSITKLFKMKNGDYIKVPNNPRYYDKGKFNRFSSDPDKAAIKIIGNDIYGQSRRDVITYDYNSAKVNIWASFDGGAFLGGYKGNPDDIQYIKTKINGNDLPVIPGKRFLGEEDLNISPHVNSVFSNQKIASSLNNVNVKDSLAQLNI
;
A
#
# COMPACT_ATOMS: atom_id res chain seq x y z
N MET A 1 49.28 -33.94 -9.05
CA MET A 1 48.14 -33.07 -9.41
C MET A 1 47.25 -33.60 -10.55
N LYS A 2 47.77 -34.27 -11.59
CA LYS A 2 46.97 -34.71 -12.75
C LYS A 2 45.89 -35.78 -12.44
N GLY A 3 46.14 -36.72 -11.51
CA GLY A 3 45.18 -37.80 -11.20
C GLY A 3 43.91 -37.37 -10.43
N LYS A 4 43.98 -36.30 -9.62
CA LYS A 4 42.81 -35.82 -8.85
C LYS A 4 41.81 -35.04 -9.72
N ILE A 5 42.27 -34.40 -10.78
CA ILE A 5 41.44 -33.64 -11.72
C ILE A 5 40.64 -34.59 -12.62
N ILE A 6 41.23 -35.71 -13.03
CA ILE A 6 40.57 -36.72 -13.87
C ILE A 6 39.40 -37.37 -13.11
N ASN A 7 39.59 -37.71 -11.84
CA ASN A 7 38.51 -38.31 -11.03
C ASN A 7 37.36 -37.33 -10.74
N PHE A 8 37.65 -36.02 -10.63
CA PHE A 8 36.62 -35.00 -10.46
C PHE A 8 35.78 -34.79 -11.73
N ILE A 9 36.42 -34.81 -12.90
CA ILE A 9 35.73 -34.69 -14.20
C ILE A 9 34.86 -35.93 -14.47
N ILE A 10 35.35 -37.14 -14.16
CA ILE A 10 34.56 -38.38 -14.29
C ILE A 10 33.35 -38.37 -13.35
N GLY A 11 33.49 -37.81 -12.14
CA GLY A 11 32.37 -37.64 -11.20
C GLY A 11 31.27 -36.73 -11.73
N ILE A 12 31.63 -35.58 -12.33
CA ILE A 12 30.67 -34.64 -12.90
C ILE A 12 29.96 -35.23 -14.12
N LEU A 13 30.69 -35.90 -15.02
CA LEU A 13 30.08 -36.55 -16.18
C LEU A 13 29.12 -37.68 -15.79
N SER A 14 29.47 -38.47 -14.76
CA SER A 14 28.59 -39.52 -14.22
C SER A 14 27.31 -38.93 -13.62
N PHE A 15 27.41 -37.79 -12.94
CA PHE A 15 26.26 -37.10 -12.34
C PHE A 15 25.32 -36.48 -13.39
N LEU A 16 25.86 -35.92 -14.47
CA LEU A 16 25.08 -35.37 -15.58
C LEU A 16 24.36 -36.45 -16.40
N LEU A 17 24.97 -37.63 -16.57
CA LEU A 17 24.31 -38.77 -17.20
C LEU A 17 23.14 -39.30 -16.36
N LEU A 18 23.31 -39.39 -15.03
CA LEU A 18 22.22 -39.80 -14.12
C LEU A 18 21.05 -38.82 -14.17
N PHE A 19 21.33 -37.50 -14.21
CA PHE A 19 20.28 -36.48 -14.30
C PHE A 19 19.49 -36.53 -15.61
N SER A 20 20.14 -36.88 -16.71
CA SER A 20 19.49 -36.97 -18.02
C SER A 20 18.55 -38.17 -18.11
N ILE A 21 18.92 -39.31 -17.51
CA ILE A 21 18.08 -40.52 -17.46
C ILE A 21 16.83 -40.29 -16.59
N ILE A 22 16.99 -39.62 -15.45
CA ILE A 22 15.86 -39.29 -14.55
C ILE A 22 14.90 -38.30 -15.22
N ALA A 23 15.41 -37.34 -16.00
CA ALA A 23 14.58 -36.37 -16.72
C ALA A 23 13.76 -37.02 -17.86
N SER A 24 14.34 -37.99 -18.58
CA SER A 24 13.62 -38.73 -19.62
C SER A 24 12.53 -39.63 -19.05
N ASP A 25 12.77 -40.31 -17.93
CA ASP A 25 11.76 -41.15 -17.27
C ASP A 25 10.62 -40.32 -16.68
N LEU A 26 10.91 -39.11 -16.17
CA LEU A 26 9.88 -38.22 -15.65
C LEU A 26 9.03 -37.60 -16.78
N SER A 27 9.64 -37.28 -17.92
CA SER A 27 8.92 -36.79 -19.11
C SER A 27 8.00 -37.87 -19.71
N ALA A 28 8.46 -39.13 -19.77
CA ALA A 28 7.65 -40.23 -20.29
C ALA A 28 6.46 -40.59 -19.37
N LYS A 29 6.59 -40.39 -18.05
CA LYS A 29 5.53 -40.70 -17.07
C LYS A 29 4.43 -39.62 -16.99
N ILE A 30 4.71 -38.41 -17.47
CA ILE A 30 3.76 -37.28 -17.47
C ILE A 30 2.84 -37.29 -18.71
N ASP A 31 3.25 -37.93 -19.81
CA ASP A 31 2.48 -37.94 -21.07
C ASP A 31 1.31 -38.96 -21.08
N GLU A 32 1.45 -40.13 -20.44
CA GLU A 32 0.40 -41.16 -20.46
C GLU A 32 -0.74 -40.94 -19.46
N SER A 33 -0.49 -40.26 -18.32
CA SER A 33 -1.52 -40.06 -17.28
C SER A 33 -2.46 -38.88 -17.55
N ASN A 34 -2.12 -38.00 -18.50
CA ASN A 34 -2.92 -36.83 -18.84
C ASN A 34 -3.83 -37.03 -20.06
N LEU A 35 -3.57 -38.02 -20.93
CA LEU A 35 -4.43 -38.25 -22.10
C LEU A 35 -5.80 -38.84 -21.73
N GLN A 36 -5.87 -39.69 -20.71
CA GLN A 36 -7.13 -40.34 -20.32
C GLN A 36 -8.11 -39.37 -19.62
N ASN A 37 -7.58 -38.40 -18.86
CA ASN A 37 -8.40 -37.41 -18.13
C ASN A 37 -8.97 -36.30 -19.04
N ILE A 38 -8.35 -36.01 -20.18
CA ILE A 38 -8.81 -35.00 -21.14
C ILE A 38 -9.98 -35.53 -22.00
N VAL A 39 -10.08 -36.86 -22.18
CA VAL A 39 -11.16 -37.48 -22.97
C VAL A 39 -12.49 -37.51 -22.20
N ASP A 40 -12.46 -37.62 -20.86
CA ASP A 40 -13.69 -37.63 -20.04
C ASP A 40 -14.27 -36.22 -19.78
N LEU A 41 -13.43 -35.17 -19.73
CA LEU A 41 -13.89 -33.78 -19.55
C LEU A 41 -14.63 -33.22 -20.78
N ASN A 42 -14.31 -33.68 -21.98
CA ASN A 42 -14.96 -33.25 -23.22
C ASN A 42 -16.33 -33.93 -23.47
N LYS A 43 -16.68 -34.96 -22.69
CA LYS A 43 -17.98 -35.62 -22.76
C LYS A 43 -19.02 -34.95 -21.84
N VAL A 44 -18.58 -34.23 -20.81
CA VAL A 44 -19.44 -33.50 -19.86
C VAL A 44 -19.77 -32.08 -20.35
N SER A 45 -18.96 -31.50 -21.25
CA SER A 45 -19.16 -30.13 -21.77
C SER A 45 -20.13 -30.01 -22.97
N LYS A 46 -20.81 -31.09 -23.36
CA LYS A 46 -21.76 -31.10 -24.51
C LYS A 46 -23.23 -31.29 -24.16
N LEU A 47 -23.59 -31.24 -22.88
CA LEU A 47 -24.97 -31.18 -22.41
C LEU A 47 -25.11 -29.91 -21.56
N ASN A 48 -26.04 -29.03 -21.94
CA ASN A 48 -26.42 -27.76 -21.31
C ASN A 48 -25.92 -26.46 -21.99
N SER A 49 -25.96 -26.41 -23.33
CA SER A 49 -26.26 -25.16 -24.03
C SER A 49 -27.74 -25.16 -24.42
N THR A 50 -28.59 -24.51 -23.62
CA THR A 50 -29.87 -23.95 -24.07
C THR A 50 -30.26 -22.82 -23.13
N ASN A 51 -30.75 -21.73 -23.73
CA ASN A 51 -31.09 -20.44 -23.13
C ASN A 51 -32.19 -20.57 -22.07
N GLU A 52 -32.13 -19.75 -21.02
CA GLU A 52 -33.19 -18.82 -20.59
C GLU A 52 -32.81 -18.16 -19.25
N ASP A 53 -32.96 -16.84 -19.26
CA ASP A 53 -33.31 -15.96 -18.16
C ASP A 53 -32.37 -15.68 -16.98
N ALA A 54 -32.39 -14.39 -16.63
CA ALA A 54 -31.68 -13.77 -15.55
C ALA A 54 -32.13 -14.33 -14.19
N GLU A 55 -31.30 -15.20 -13.60
CA GLU A 55 -31.34 -15.44 -12.16
C GLU A 55 -30.24 -14.63 -11.45
N LEU A 56 -30.70 -13.54 -10.83
CA LEU A 56 -30.16 -13.05 -9.58
C LEU A 56 -30.06 -14.22 -8.58
N GLY A 57 -28.85 -14.50 -8.10
CA GLY A 57 -28.66 -15.23 -6.85
C GLY A 57 -27.63 -16.35 -6.89
N SER A 58 -26.36 -16.00 -6.74
CA SER A 58 -25.51 -16.75 -5.82
C SER A 58 -24.92 -15.79 -4.80
N ASN A 59 -25.35 -15.98 -3.55
CA ASN A 59 -24.83 -15.35 -2.34
C ASN A 59 -23.40 -15.81 -2.06
N ASP A 60 -22.45 -15.47 -2.94
CA ASP A 60 -21.05 -15.45 -2.53
C ASP A 60 -20.78 -14.07 -1.93
N THR A 61 -21.13 -13.93 -0.65
CA THR A 61 -20.52 -12.92 0.21
C THR A 61 -19.04 -13.24 0.36
N PHE A 62 -18.26 -13.05 -0.71
CA PHE A 62 -16.82 -12.94 -0.61
C PHE A 62 -16.56 -11.85 0.42
N ASN A 63 -15.83 -12.20 1.50
CA ASN A 63 -15.35 -11.26 2.50
C ASN A 63 -14.40 -10.27 1.81
N ASP A 64 -14.96 -9.30 1.09
CA ASP A 64 -14.29 -8.22 0.38
C ASP A 64 -13.84 -7.18 1.40
N THR A 65 -13.02 -7.60 2.37
CA THR A 65 -12.15 -6.68 3.11
C THR A 65 -10.97 -6.38 2.20
N GLY A 66 -10.70 -5.12 1.92
CA GLY A 66 -10.01 -4.72 0.71
C GLY A 66 -9.50 -3.29 0.72
N CYS A 67 -8.39 -3.05 1.42
CA CYS A 67 -7.72 -1.74 1.39
C CYS A 67 -7.41 -1.30 -0.05
N CYS A 68 -7.32 0.00 -0.25
CA CYS A 68 -7.01 0.60 -1.54
C CYS A 68 -6.00 1.73 -1.38
N SER A 69 -5.08 1.84 -2.33
CA SER A 69 -4.22 2.99 -2.50
C SER A 69 -4.58 3.73 -3.79
N VAL A 70 -4.75 5.04 -3.73
CA VAL A 70 -4.88 5.92 -4.89
C VAL A 70 -3.71 6.89 -4.90
N LEU A 71 -2.96 6.90 -6.00
CA LEU A 71 -1.87 7.85 -6.20
C LEU A 71 -2.21 8.76 -7.39
N VAL A 72 -2.20 10.07 -7.15
CA VAL A 72 -2.39 11.13 -8.13
C VAL A 72 -1.05 11.83 -8.34
N HIS A 73 -0.65 12.02 -9.60
CA HIS A 73 0.52 12.81 -9.96
C HIS A 73 0.06 14.15 -10.55
N ALA A 74 0.12 15.20 -9.73
CA ALA A 74 -0.33 16.53 -10.11
C ALA A 74 0.69 17.22 -11.04
N GLY A 75 1.97 17.05 -10.74
CA GLY A 75 3.08 17.55 -11.54
C GLY A 75 4.43 17.26 -10.89
N PRO A 76 5.53 17.83 -11.42
CA PRO A 76 6.87 17.57 -10.91
C PRO A 76 6.97 17.86 -9.40
N GLY A 77 7.33 16.84 -8.62
CA GLY A 77 7.47 16.95 -7.16
C GLY A 77 6.17 17.14 -6.39
N HIS A 78 4.99 17.00 -7.04
CA HIS A 78 3.68 17.15 -6.42
C HIS A 78 2.81 15.90 -6.70
N ASP A 79 2.60 15.12 -5.65
CA ASP A 79 1.89 13.85 -5.67
C ASP A 79 0.91 13.78 -4.49
N VAL A 80 -0.25 13.18 -4.71
CA VAL A 80 -1.21 12.91 -3.62
C VAL A 80 -1.46 11.41 -3.51
N LEU A 81 -1.17 10.85 -2.34
CA LEU A 81 -1.54 9.49 -1.99
C LEU A 81 -2.76 9.51 -1.06
N SER A 82 -3.82 8.79 -1.42
CA SER A 82 -4.95 8.51 -0.54
C SER A 82 -4.99 7.02 -0.26
N TYR A 83 -5.10 6.64 1.01
CA TYR A 83 -5.19 5.25 1.45
C TYR A 83 -6.52 5.03 2.16
N ARG A 84 -7.28 4.03 1.71
CA ARG A 84 -8.51 3.59 2.37
C ARG A 84 -8.23 2.30 3.12
N ARG A 85 -8.42 2.35 4.43
CA ARG A 85 -8.46 1.15 5.25
C ARG A 85 -9.82 0.48 5.11
N ASP A 86 -9.80 -0.83 4.87
CA ASP A 86 -11.02 -1.62 4.82
C ASP A 86 -10.84 -2.93 5.58
N SER A 87 -11.38 -2.96 6.79
CA SER A 87 -11.28 -4.08 7.71
C SER A 87 -12.50 -4.12 8.62
N VAL A 88 -12.95 -5.32 8.97
CA VAL A 88 -14.01 -5.49 9.97
C VAL A 88 -13.57 -5.06 11.36
N ASN A 89 -12.28 -5.13 11.65
CA ASN A 89 -11.73 -4.83 12.98
C ASN A 89 -11.39 -3.35 13.14
N PHE A 90 -11.68 -2.80 14.30
CA PHE A 90 -11.19 -1.48 14.70
C PHE A 90 -9.68 -1.50 14.92
N ALA A 91 -9.00 -0.40 14.59
CA ALA A 91 -7.59 -0.22 14.90
C ALA A 91 -7.23 1.27 14.86
N ASN A 92 -6.54 1.76 15.89
CA ASN A 92 -6.05 3.14 15.82
C ASN A 92 -5.01 3.26 14.72
N ILE A 93 -5.15 4.30 13.90
CA ILE A 93 -4.18 4.63 12.87
C ILE A 93 -3.09 5.49 13.49
N LEU A 94 -1.85 5.07 13.36
CA LEU A 94 -0.68 5.79 13.83
C LEU A 94 -0.02 6.48 12.63
N ILE A 95 0.20 7.78 12.73
CA ILE A 95 0.89 8.58 11.70
C ILE A 95 2.07 9.27 12.35
N ASP A 96 3.28 8.80 12.06
CA ASP A 96 4.51 9.26 12.70
C ASP A 96 5.55 9.75 11.70
N LYS A 97 6.43 10.63 12.19
CA LYS A 97 7.64 11.03 11.50
C LYS A 97 8.80 10.13 11.94
N ILE A 98 9.41 9.43 10.98
CA ILE A 98 10.44 8.40 11.23
C ILE A 98 11.70 8.67 10.43
N ASN A 99 12.76 7.91 10.73
CA ASN A 99 13.89 7.73 9.81
C ASN A 99 13.68 6.41 9.05
N PHE A 100 13.60 6.49 7.72
CA PHE A 100 13.46 5.35 6.83
C PHE A 100 14.54 5.40 5.76
N ASN A 101 15.38 4.37 5.71
CA ASN A 101 16.54 4.30 4.82
C ASN A 101 17.43 5.57 4.84
N GLY A 102 17.74 6.06 6.04
CA GLY A 102 18.59 7.25 6.23
C GLY A 102 17.90 8.58 5.97
N GLN A 103 16.59 8.59 5.70
CA GLN A 103 15.83 9.78 5.33
C GLN A 103 14.67 10.02 6.28
N THR A 104 14.32 11.29 6.50
CA THR A 104 13.07 11.62 7.18
C THR A 104 11.89 11.15 6.33
N ALA A 105 10.90 10.52 6.96
CA ALA A 105 9.69 10.05 6.28
C ALA A 105 8.45 10.20 7.18
N ILE A 106 7.27 10.31 6.56
CA ILE A 106 6.00 10.05 7.24
C ILE A 106 5.62 8.60 7.03
N LYS A 107 5.11 7.96 8.08
CA LYS A 107 4.63 6.59 8.05
C LYS A 107 3.25 6.48 8.68
N GLU A 108 2.36 5.82 7.97
CA GLU A 108 1.07 5.37 8.48
C GLU A 108 1.10 3.88 8.76
N TYR A 109 0.67 3.48 9.95
CA TYR A 109 0.61 2.08 10.34
C TYR A 109 -0.40 1.85 11.46
N LYS A 110 -0.63 0.59 11.78
CA LYS A 110 -1.40 0.18 12.96
C LYS A 110 -0.66 -0.92 13.73
N THR A 111 -1.04 -1.13 14.98
CA THR A 111 -0.51 -2.21 15.82
C THR A 111 -1.59 -3.16 16.32
N GLN A 112 -2.85 -2.73 16.39
CA GLN A 112 -3.98 -3.60 16.74
C GLN A 112 -4.23 -4.64 15.64
N GLY A 113 -4.44 -5.89 16.05
CA GLY A 113 -4.55 -7.03 15.14
C GLY A 113 -3.23 -7.45 14.48
N GLY A 114 -2.11 -6.85 14.92
CA GLY A 114 -0.79 -7.06 14.32
C GLY A 114 -0.28 -5.78 13.66
N TYR A 115 1.04 -5.61 13.74
CA TYR A 115 1.74 -4.54 13.05
C TYR A 115 1.47 -4.58 11.55
N PHE A 116 1.00 -3.48 10.98
CA PHE A 116 0.73 -3.36 9.55
C PHE A 116 1.02 -1.93 9.08
N THR A 117 1.91 -1.78 8.11
CA THR A 117 2.18 -0.48 7.48
C THR A 117 1.23 -0.25 6.33
N HIS A 118 0.60 0.93 6.28
CA HIS A 118 -0.25 1.33 5.17
C HIS A 118 0.54 2.16 4.16
N THR A 119 1.26 3.18 4.64
CA THR A 119 1.88 4.22 3.82
C THR A 119 3.25 4.60 4.35
N ILE A 120 4.21 4.85 3.45
CA ILE A 120 5.47 5.56 3.75
C ILE A 120 5.73 6.62 2.68
N ILE A 121 6.06 7.84 3.09
CA ILE A 121 6.45 8.94 2.19
C ILE A 121 7.77 9.54 2.65
N THR A 122 8.82 9.49 1.84
CA THR A 122 10.16 9.96 2.20
C THR A 122 10.41 11.40 1.77
N GLN A 123 11.39 12.05 2.41
CA GLN A 123 11.81 13.43 2.12
C GLN A 123 12.05 13.68 0.64
N ASN A 124 12.77 12.78 -0.04
CA ASN A 124 13.09 12.90 -1.45
C ASN A 124 11.97 12.45 -2.41
N GLY A 125 10.78 12.08 -1.91
CA GLY A 125 9.60 11.84 -2.75
C GLY A 125 9.36 10.40 -3.19
N TRP A 126 9.90 9.41 -2.46
CA TRP A 126 9.39 8.04 -2.60
C TRP A 126 8.06 7.90 -1.88
N ILE A 127 7.10 7.25 -2.52
CA ILE A 127 5.76 7.03 -1.98
C ILE A 127 5.46 5.54 -2.06
N ILE A 128 5.13 4.93 -0.91
CA ILE A 128 4.84 3.52 -0.77
C ILE A 128 3.44 3.33 -0.21
N GLY A 129 2.67 2.42 -0.81
CA GLY A 129 1.35 1.98 -0.33
C GLY A 129 1.31 0.45 -0.23
N ILE A 130 0.83 -0.06 0.90
CA ILE A 130 0.76 -1.49 1.19
C ILE A 130 -0.65 -1.85 1.66
N GLY A 131 -1.24 -2.89 1.07
CA GLY A 131 -2.50 -3.45 1.53
C GLY A 131 -2.48 -4.97 1.51
N GLY A 132 -3.37 -5.57 2.30
CA GLY A 132 -3.52 -7.02 2.37
C GLY A 132 -4.04 -7.45 3.72
N LYS A 133 -3.80 -8.71 4.06
CA LYS A 133 -4.12 -9.27 5.37
C LYS A 133 -3.15 -8.74 6.44
N ASP A 134 -3.67 -8.58 7.65
CA ASP A 134 -2.94 -8.25 8.88
C ASP A 134 -1.89 -9.35 9.22
N ASP A 135 -0.75 -9.31 8.55
CA ASP A 135 0.39 -10.21 8.76
C ASP A 135 1.68 -9.39 8.95
N PRO A 136 2.21 -9.33 10.18
CA PRO A 136 3.40 -8.53 10.50
C PRO A 136 4.64 -8.86 9.67
N ASP A 137 4.83 -10.13 9.30
CA ASP A 137 6.02 -10.55 8.56
C ASP A 137 5.93 -10.13 7.09
N THR A 138 4.75 -10.27 6.48
CA THR A 138 4.51 -9.78 5.10
C THR A 138 4.75 -8.28 4.99
N THR A 139 4.18 -7.46 5.89
CA THR A 139 4.39 -6.01 5.82
C THR A 139 5.85 -5.63 6.03
N LYS A 140 6.57 -6.28 6.96
CA LYS A 140 7.99 -6.00 7.21
C LYS A 140 8.85 -6.36 6.01
N HIS A 141 8.56 -7.47 5.34
CA HIS A 141 9.27 -7.84 4.11
C HIS A 141 9.00 -6.86 2.96
N LEU A 142 7.77 -6.35 2.82
CA LEU A 142 7.46 -5.33 1.82
C LEU A 142 8.12 -3.98 2.16
N GLU A 143 8.20 -3.61 3.44
CA GLU A 143 8.95 -2.43 3.89
C GLU A 143 10.45 -2.57 3.62
N GLN A 144 11.04 -3.75 3.90
CA GLN A 144 12.44 -4.01 3.59
C GLN A 144 12.69 -3.91 2.09
N LEU A 145 11.85 -4.53 1.26
CA LEU A 145 11.93 -4.42 -0.19
C LEU A 145 11.83 -2.96 -0.65
N ALA A 146 10.92 -2.17 -0.08
CA ALA A 146 10.85 -0.73 -0.36
C ALA A 146 12.16 -0.02 0.01
N SER A 147 12.74 -0.31 1.19
CA SER A 147 14.02 0.24 1.62
C SER A 147 15.14 -0.11 0.63
N ASP A 148 15.20 -1.36 0.16
CA ASP A 148 16.20 -1.83 -0.80
C ASP A 148 16.05 -1.13 -2.16
N ILE A 149 14.81 -0.94 -2.63
CA ILE A 149 14.51 -0.19 -3.86
C ILE A 149 14.95 1.28 -3.74
N ILE A 150 14.70 1.91 -2.59
CA ILE A 150 15.12 3.29 -2.34
C ILE A 150 16.64 3.38 -2.29
N SER A 151 17.29 2.44 -1.60
CA SER A 151 18.75 2.38 -1.46
C SER A 151 19.44 2.25 -2.83
N LYS A 152 18.90 1.43 -3.74
CA LYS A 152 19.42 1.32 -5.10
C LYS A 152 19.03 2.48 -6.02
N GLY A 153 18.00 3.25 -5.67
CA GLY A 153 17.65 4.52 -6.33
C GLY A 153 16.69 4.42 -7.52
N HIS A 154 16.27 3.23 -7.94
CA HIS A 154 15.36 3.04 -9.08
C HIS A 154 14.49 1.79 -8.92
N ILE A 155 13.34 1.75 -9.61
CA ILE A 155 12.41 0.60 -9.57
C ILE A 155 12.64 -0.30 -10.79
N GLU A 156 12.66 -1.61 -10.59
CA GLU A 156 12.83 -2.64 -11.62
C GLU A 156 11.70 -3.67 -11.61
N LYS A 157 11.57 -4.43 -12.70
CA LYS A 157 10.57 -5.50 -12.81
C LYS A 157 10.81 -6.61 -11.79
N GLY A 158 12.07 -6.92 -11.48
CA GLY A 158 12.45 -7.91 -10.47
C GLY A 158 11.89 -7.59 -9.09
N ASP A 159 11.87 -6.31 -8.71
CA ASP A 159 11.32 -5.86 -7.43
C ASP A 159 9.82 -6.15 -7.34
N MET A 160 9.08 -5.85 -8.41
CA MET A 160 7.63 -6.06 -8.41
C MET A 160 7.26 -7.54 -8.44
N ASN A 161 8.09 -8.37 -9.06
CA ASN A 161 7.95 -9.82 -8.98
C ASN A 161 8.19 -10.31 -7.54
N MET A 162 9.21 -9.77 -6.86
CA MET A 162 9.50 -10.11 -5.46
C MET A 162 8.36 -9.66 -4.53
N ALA A 163 7.85 -8.45 -4.70
CA ALA A 163 6.67 -7.96 -4.00
C ALA A 163 5.46 -8.89 -4.22
N ASN A 164 5.22 -9.32 -5.46
CA ASN A 164 4.12 -10.24 -5.78
C ASN A 164 4.30 -11.59 -5.09
N SER A 165 5.53 -12.13 -5.05
CA SER A 165 5.84 -13.38 -4.33
C SER A 165 5.67 -13.26 -2.82
N ILE A 166 5.96 -12.09 -2.23
CA ILE A 166 5.69 -11.81 -0.82
C ILE A 166 4.17 -11.80 -0.56
N ILE A 167 3.39 -11.09 -1.38
CA ILE A 167 1.93 -11.02 -1.29
C ILE A 167 1.29 -12.40 -1.51
N GLU A 168 1.81 -13.19 -2.45
CA GLU A 168 1.33 -14.53 -2.76
C GLU A 168 1.32 -15.45 -1.55
N ARG A 169 2.36 -15.41 -0.71
CA ARG A 169 2.43 -16.19 0.53
C ARG A 169 1.37 -15.79 1.55
N ASN A 170 0.91 -14.54 1.50
CA ASN A 170 -0.16 -14.01 2.35
C ASN A 170 -1.56 -14.14 1.71
N GLY A 171 -1.64 -14.72 0.51
CA GLY A 171 -2.86 -14.98 -0.25
C GLY A 171 -3.34 -13.78 -1.08
N TRP A 172 -3.37 -12.57 -0.51
CA TRP A 172 -3.92 -11.40 -1.18
C TRP A 172 -3.37 -10.07 -0.63
N GLY A 173 -3.40 -9.03 -1.45
CA GLY A 173 -2.88 -7.71 -1.10
C GLY A 173 -2.41 -6.90 -2.30
N HIS A 174 -1.86 -5.72 -2.03
CA HIS A 174 -1.18 -4.90 -3.02
C HIS A 174 0.09 -4.25 -2.46
N PHE A 175 0.99 -3.92 -3.38
CA PHE A 175 2.16 -3.10 -3.14
C PHE A 175 2.26 -2.06 -4.25
N LEU A 176 2.42 -0.81 -3.86
CA LEU A 176 2.64 0.33 -4.73
C LEU A 176 3.91 1.04 -4.27
N ILE A 177 4.79 1.36 -5.21
CA ILE A 177 5.94 2.24 -4.97
C ILE A 177 6.11 3.20 -6.14
N LYS A 178 6.21 4.49 -5.85
CA LYS A 178 6.59 5.55 -6.80
C LYS A 178 7.95 6.12 -6.39
N SER A 179 8.80 6.32 -7.38
CA SER A 179 10.09 7.01 -7.24
C SER A 179 9.98 8.51 -7.53
N PRO A 180 11.00 9.30 -7.13
CA PRO A 180 11.02 10.75 -7.36
C PRO A 180 11.04 11.16 -8.84
N ASP A 181 11.48 10.26 -9.73
CA ASP A 181 11.48 10.44 -11.19
C ASP A 181 10.18 9.95 -11.86
N ASP A 182 9.12 9.77 -11.07
CA ASP A 182 7.75 9.39 -11.47
C ASP A 182 7.58 7.98 -12.03
N LYS A 183 8.60 7.13 -11.88
CA LYS A 183 8.45 5.70 -12.15
C LYS A 183 7.61 5.08 -11.05
N VAL A 184 6.68 4.22 -11.44
CA VAL A 184 5.77 3.53 -10.53
C VAL A 184 5.85 2.04 -10.80
N GLY A 185 6.13 1.29 -9.74
CA GLY A 185 5.94 -0.14 -9.68
C GLY A 185 4.69 -0.47 -8.88
N ILE A 186 3.86 -1.38 -9.40
CA ILE A 186 2.74 -1.93 -8.64
C ILE A 186 2.68 -3.44 -8.79
N THR A 187 2.15 -4.08 -7.77
CA THR A 187 1.57 -5.41 -7.86
C THR A 187 0.34 -5.53 -6.98
N ALA A 188 -0.64 -6.31 -7.41
CA ALA A 188 -1.77 -6.69 -6.58
C ALA A 188 -2.19 -8.11 -6.94
N ARG A 189 -2.55 -8.89 -5.93
CA ARG A 189 -2.95 -10.28 -6.09
C ARG A 189 -4.09 -10.59 -5.15
N ASP A 190 -5.00 -11.43 -5.60
CA ASP A 190 -6.01 -12.00 -4.74
C ASP A 190 -6.35 -13.43 -5.17
N TYR A 191 -6.02 -14.40 -4.30
CA TYR A 191 -6.25 -15.82 -4.56
C TYR A 191 -7.73 -16.15 -4.72
N ARG A 192 -8.64 -15.39 -4.09
CA ARG A 192 -10.10 -15.61 -4.12
C ARG A 192 -10.68 -15.41 -5.52
N VAL A 193 -10.01 -14.60 -6.33
CA VAL A 193 -10.42 -14.28 -7.71
C VAL A 193 -9.42 -14.80 -8.76
N HIS A 194 -8.42 -15.57 -8.32
CA HIS A 194 -7.34 -16.13 -9.14
C HIS A 194 -6.70 -15.12 -10.10
N LYS A 195 -6.47 -13.90 -9.61
CA LYS A 195 -5.94 -12.81 -10.44
C LYS A 195 -4.75 -12.14 -9.77
N SER A 196 -3.78 -11.74 -10.60
CA SER A 196 -2.64 -10.92 -10.23
C SER A 196 -2.39 -9.87 -11.31
N ILE A 197 -1.86 -8.73 -10.92
CA ILE A 197 -1.26 -7.73 -11.80
C ILE A 197 0.14 -7.40 -11.29
N THR A 198 1.06 -7.19 -12.22
CA THR A 198 2.37 -6.61 -11.96
C THR A 198 2.65 -5.62 -13.09
N LYS A 199 2.88 -4.36 -12.76
CA LYS A 199 3.10 -3.29 -13.74
C LYS A 199 4.24 -2.38 -13.32
N LEU A 200 4.96 -1.87 -14.31
CA LEU A 200 6.01 -0.87 -14.17
C LEU A 200 5.83 0.14 -15.29
N PHE A 201 5.70 1.42 -14.95
CA PHE A 201 5.49 2.50 -15.92
C PHE A 201 5.92 3.84 -15.31
N LYS A 202 5.88 4.91 -16.10
CA LYS A 202 6.09 6.28 -15.63
C LYS A 202 4.75 7.03 -15.67
N MET A 203 4.40 7.73 -14.59
CA MET A 203 3.22 8.60 -14.57
C MET A 203 3.50 9.90 -15.32
N LYS A 204 2.47 10.44 -15.97
CA LYS A 204 2.49 11.77 -16.58
C LYS A 204 1.68 12.73 -15.73
N ASN A 205 1.98 14.03 -15.82
CA ASN A 205 1.18 15.07 -15.16
C ASN A 205 -0.32 14.86 -15.45
N GLY A 206 -1.14 14.92 -14.41
CA GLY A 206 -2.57 14.68 -14.52
C GLY A 206 -2.99 13.22 -14.34
N ASP A 207 -2.07 12.26 -14.26
CA ASP A 207 -2.42 10.85 -14.11
C ASP A 207 -2.84 10.51 -12.68
N TYR A 208 -3.69 9.49 -12.55
CA TYR A 208 -3.87 8.73 -11.31
C TYR A 208 -3.73 7.24 -11.56
N ILE A 209 -3.48 6.52 -10.48
CA ILE A 209 -3.60 5.07 -10.40
C ILE A 209 -4.38 4.71 -9.13
N LYS A 210 -5.19 3.66 -9.23
CA LYS A 210 -5.95 3.08 -8.13
C LYS A 210 -5.56 1.62 -8.01
N VAL A 211 -5.06 1.22 -6.85
CA VAL A 211 -4.55 -0.11 -6.56
C VAL A 211 -5.26 -0.67 -5.32
N PRO A 212 -6.40 -1.36 -5.51
CA PRO A 212 -7.04 -2.14 -4.46
C PRO A 212 -6.35 -3.50 -4.28
N ASN A 213 -6.57 -4.14 -3.12
CA ASN A 213 -6.06 -5.51 -2.89
C ASN A 213 -6.57 -6.51 -3.93
N ASN A 214 -7.79 -6.33 -4.44
CA ASN A 214 -8.33 -7.14 -5.52
C ASN A 214 -7.99 -6.52 -6.90
N PRO A 215 -7.13 -7.17 -7.71
CA PRO A 215 -6.65 -6.62 -8.96
C PRO A 215 -7.72 -6.50 -10.06
N ARG A 216 -8.95 -6.99 -9.85
CA ARG A 216 -10.08 -6.74 -10.78
C ARG A 216 -10.49 -5.28 -10.80
N TYR A 217 -10.29 -4.55 -9.69
CA TYR A 217 -10.70 -3.16 -9.54
C TYR A 217 -9.56 -2.17 -9.73
N TYR A 218 -8.38 -2.64 -10.14
CA TYR A 218 -7.28 -1.78 -10.56
C TYR A 218 -7.74 -0.85 -11.69
N ASP A 219 -7.39 0.43 -11.57
CA ASP A 219 -7.74 1.43 -12.56
C ASP A 219 -6.63 2.49 -12.68
N LYS A 220 -6.58 3.17 -13.82
CA LYS A 220 -5.73 4.34 -14.03
C LYS A 220 -6.33 5.27 -15.07
N GLY A 221 -6.06 6.57 -14.94
CA GLY A 221 -6.62 7.54 -15.86
C GLY A 221 -6.16 8.95 -15.55
N LYS A 222 -7.00 9.93 -15.87
CA LYS A 222 -6.76 11.34 -15.56
C LYS A 222 -7.58 11.79 -14.35
N PHE A 223 -6.93 12.37 -13.34
CA PHE A 223 -7.59 12.71 -12.08
C PHE A 223 -8.54 13.91 -12.24
N ASN A 224 -8.28 14.76 -13.24
CA ASN A 224 -9.09 15.94 -13.54
C ASN A 224 -10.55 15.62 -13.91
N ARG A 225 -10.86 14.36 -14.24
CA ARG A 225 -12.22 13.86 -14.42
C ARG A 225 -13.04 13.87 -13.11
N PHE A 226 -12.36 13.85 -11.96
CA PHE A 226 -12.97 13.82 -10.63
C PHE A 226 -12.92 15.19 -9.95
N SER A 227 -11.82 15.92 -10.11
CA SER A 227 -11.60 17.26 -9.55
C SER A 227 -10.35 17.91 -10.16
N SER A 228 -10.31 19.24 -10.29
CA SER A 228 -9.09 19.99 -10.60
C SER A 228 -8.13 20.08 -9.41
N ASP A 229 -8.66 19.94 -8.20
CA ASP A 229 -7.90 19.86 -6.95
C ASP A 229 -7.42 18.41 -6.75
N PRO A 230 -6.10 18.14 -6.72
CA PRO A 230 -5.53 16.79 -6.67
C PRO A 230 -5.97 15.96 -5.47
N ASP A 231 -6.10 16.58 -4.29
CA ASP A 231 -6.44 15.83 -3.07
C ASP A 231 -7.91 15.44 -3.03
N LYS A 232 -8.81 16.34 -3.46
CA LYS A 232 -10.22 16.02 -3.68
C LYS A 232 -10.38 14.98 -4.78
N ALA A 233 -9.54 15.00 -5.80
CA ALA A 233 -9.57 13.99 -6.85
C ALA A 233 -9.20 12.62 -6.27
N ALA A 234 -8.13 12.52 -5.49
CA ALA A 234 -7.70 11.27 -4.85
C ALA A 234 -8.80 10.69 -3.93
N ILE A 235 -9.42 11.54 -3.10
CA ILE A 235 -10.54 11.14 -2.20
C ILE A 235 -11.76 10.67 -3.01
N LYS A 236 -12.10 11.35 -4.11
CA LYS A 236 -13.20 10.91 -4.98
C LYS A 236 -12.91 9.58 -5.67
N ILE A 237 -11.70 9.40 -6.20
CA ILE A 237 -11.31 8.15 -6.88
C ILE A 237 -11.38 6.98 -5.89
N ILE A 238 -10.85 7.15 -4.67
CA ILE A 238 -10.83 6.07 -3.69
C ILE A 238 -12.22 5.78 -3.11
N GLY A 239 -13.05 6.81 -2.94
CA GLY A 239 -14.43 6.65 -2.50
C GLY A 239 -15.35 5.99 -3.53
N ASN A 240 -15.06 6.15 -4.83
CA ASN A 240 -15.81 5.49 -5.92
C ASN A 240 -15.31 4.07 -6.23
N ASP A 241 -14.25 3.61 -5.55
CA ASP A 241 -13.80 2.23 -5.69
C ASP A 241 -14.83 1.28 -5.09
N ILE A 242 -15.52 0.49 -5.91
CA ILE A 242 -16.58 -0.42 -5.44
C ILE A 242 -16.10 -1.61 -4.60
N TYR A 243 -14.79 -1.85 -4.55
CA TYR A 243 -14.21 -2.89 -3.71
C TYR A 243 -14.15 -2.44 -2.25
N GLY A 244 -14.39 -3.37 -1.32
CA GLY A 244 -14.33 -3.13 0.11
C GLY A 244 -15.69 -3.07 0.79
N GLN A 245 -15.81 -3.56 2.03
CA GLN A 245 -17.10 -3.72 2.74
C GLN A 245 -17.28 -2.90 4.01
N SER A 246 -16.21 -2.67 4.76
CA SER A 246 -16.27 -1.87 5.98
C SER A 246 -16.06 -0.39 5.64
N ARG A 247 -15.11 -0.09 4.75
CA ARG A 247 -14.79 1.25 4.24
C ARG A 247 -14.65 2.26 5.37
N ARG A 248 -13.55 2.12 6.11
CA ARG A 248 -13.28 2.92 7.30
C ARG A 248 -12.60 4.22 6.89
N ASP A 249 -11.38 4.44 7.36
CA ASP A 249 -10.70 5.70 7.23
C ASP A 249 -10.08 5.86 5.85
N VAL A 250 -10.08 7.11 5.38
CA VAL A 250 -9.34 7.58 4.21
C VAL A 250 -8.35 8.61 4.69
N ILE A 251 -7.07 8.26 4.66
CA ILE A 251 -5.97 9.18 4.98
C ILE A 251 -5.35 9.64 3.67
N THR A 252 -5.20 10.95 3.51
CA THR A 252 -4.70 11.56 2.29
C THR A 252 -3.48 12.42 2.59
N TYR A 253 -2.39 12.14 1.87
CA TYR A 253 -1.11 12.80 1.96
C TYR A 253 -0.88 13.56 0.66
N ASP A 254 -0.90 14.88 0.75
CA ASP A 254 -0.54 15.78 -0.34
C ASP A 254 0.93 16.17 -0.18
N TYR A 255 1.80 15.49 -0.92
CA TYR A 255 3.24 15.70 -0.96
C TYR A 255 3.57 16.74 -2.03
N ASN A 256 4.25 17.81 -1.62
CA ASN A 256 4.79 18.82 -2.51
C ASN A 256 6.21 19.21 -2.08
N SER A 257 7.22 18.72 -2.80
CA SER A 257 8.63 19.07 -2.61
C SER A 257 9.10 18.97 -1.15
N ALA A 258 8.91 17.80 -0.54
CA ALA A 258 9.23 17.45 0.86
C ALA A 258 8.28 18.02 1.92
N LYS A 259 7.28 18.84 1.56
CA LYS A 259 6.17 19.17 2.47
C LYS A 259 5.02 18.20 2.28
N VAL A 260 4.40 17.77 3.38
CA VAL A 260 3.27 16.83 3.34
C VAL A 260 2.11 17.40 4.14
N ASN A 261 1.03 17.76 3.45
CA ASN A 261 -0.24 18.07 4.08
C ASN A 261 -1.02 16.77 4.31
N ILE A 262 -1.48 16.55 5.54
CA ILE A 262 -2.15 15.31 5.93
C ILE A 262 -3.60 15.60 6.28
N TRP A 263 -4.49 14.83 5.65
CA TRP A 263 -5.92 14.92 5.81
C TRP A 263 -6.51 13.57 6.19
N ALA A 264 -7.58 13.57 6.95
CA ALA A 264 -8.34 12.37 7.26
C ALA A 264 -9.83 12.55 7.03
N SER A 265 -10.49 11.45 6.61
CA SER A 265 -11.92 11.38 6.36
C SER A 265 -12.42 9.98 6.72
N PHE A 266 -13.73 9.85 6.92
CA PHE A 266 -14.41 8.56 6.96
C PHE A 266 -15.00 8.27 5.57
N ASP A 267 -14.70 7.11 4.98
CA ASP A 267 -15.30 6.71 3.70
C ASP A 267 -16.79 6.43 3.89
N GLY A 268 -17.11 5.48 4.78
CA GLY A 268 -18.48 5.12 5.13
C GLY A 268 -19.34 4.64 3.96
N GLY A 269 -18.77 4.47 2.77
CA GLY A 269 -19.54 4.16 1.58
C GLY A 269 -20.25 5.33 0.93
N ALA A 270 -19.86 6.57 1.21
CA ALA A 270 -20.66 7.75 0.88
C ALA A 270 -21.03 7.87 -0.61
N PHE A 271 -20.15 7.45 -1.52
CA PHE A 271 -20.40 7.49 -2.97
C PHE A 271 -21.10 6.24 -3.53
N LEU A 272 -21.39 5.26 -2.69
CA LEU A 272 -21.82 3.93 -3.10
C LEU A 272 -23.11 3.47 -2.41
N GLY A 273 -23.76 4.35 -1.64
CA GLY A 273 -25.03 4.05 -0.97
C GLY A 273 -24.90 3.49 0.45
N GLY A 274 -23.72 3.59 1.08
CA GLY A 274 -23.49 3.23 2.48
C GLY A 274 -22.88 1.83 2.70
N TYR A 275 -22.06 1.70 3.74
CA TYR A 275 -21.35 0.48 4.13
C TYR A 275 -21.30 0.32 5.66
N LYS A 276 -20.74 -0.79 6.16
CA LYS A 276 -20.94 -1.24 7.56
C LYS A 276 -19.87 -0.78 8.58
N GLY A 277 -18.78 -0.15 8.13
CA GLY A 277 -17.69 0.25 9.02
C GLY A 277 -18.00 1.50 9.83
N ASN A 278 -17.09 1.82 10.75
CA ASN A 278 -17.05 3.05 11.52
C ASN A 278 -15.63 3.62 11.44
N PRO A 279 -15.45 4.93 11.60
CA PRO A 279 -14.13 5.52 11.61
C PRO A 279 -13.30 5.02 12.80
N ASP A 280 -12.00 4.89 12.60
CA ASP A 280 -11.05 4.59 13.66
C ASP A 280 -10.47 5.89 14.25
N ASP A 281 -9.99 5.81 15.49
CA ASP A 281 -9.21 6.91 16.07
C ASP A 281 -7.87 7.05 15.34
N ILE A 282 -7.41 8.29 15.18
CA ILE A 282 -6.12 8.59 14.56
C ILE A 282 -5.19 9.20 15.61
N GLN A 283 -4.02 8.63 15.76
CA GLN A 283 -2.91 9.20 16.51
C GLN A 283 -1.95 9.84 15.49
N TYR A 284 -2.12 11.13 15.25
CA TYR A 284 -1.19 11.91 14.44
C TYR A 284 -0.09 12.44 15.35
N ILE A 285 1.10 11.82 15.24
CA ILE A 285 2.25 12.05 16.10
C ILE A 285 1.83 11.86 17.56
N LYS A 286 1.72 12.93 18.34
CA LYS A 286 1.34 12.89 19.76
C LYS A 286 -0.09 13.36 20.01
N THR A 287 -0.82 13.73 18.97
CA THR A 287 -2.20 14.22 19.07
C THR A 287 -3.18 13.14 18.66
N LYS A 288 -4.10 12.80 19.56
CA LYS A 288 -5.24 11.95 19.27
C LYS A 288 -6.36 12.75 18.60
N ILE A 289 -6.91 12.21 17.52
CA ILE A 289 -8.11 12.66 16.83
C ILE A 289 -9.14 11.54 16.97
N ASN A 290 -10.35 11.87 17.43
CA ASN A 290 -11.43 10.90 17.55
C ASN A 290 -11.98 10.56 16.17
N GLY A 291 -12.19 9.27 15.89
CA GLY A 291 -12.78 8.82 14.62
C GLY A 291 -14.13 9.45 14.32
N ASN A 292 -14.97 9.67 15.34
CA ASN A 292 -16.30 10.28 15.17
C ASN A 292 -16.26 11.76 14.79
N ASP A 293 -15.10 12.41 14.94
CA ASP A 293 -14.91 13.78 14.47
C ASP A 293 -14.46 13.83 13.00
N LEU A 294 -14.25 12.69 12.35
CA LEU A 294 -13.85 12.64 10.95
C LEU A 294 -15.07 12.93 10.06
N PRO A 295 -14.98 13.90 9.15
CA PRO A 295 -16.05 14.13 8.19
C PRO A 295 -16.13 12.97 7.19
N VAL A 296 -17.34 12.72 6.71
CA VAL A 296 -17.59 11.76 5.62
C VAL A 296 -17.06 12.33 4.29
N ILE A 297 -16.44 11.50 3.46
CA ILE A 297 -15.95 11.91 2.13
C ILE A 297 -17.09 12.52 1.27
N PRO A 298 -16.84 13.56 0.46
CA PRO A 298 -15.53 14.16 0.17
C PRO A 298 -15.05 15.19 1.21
N GLY A 299 -15.80 15.38 2.31
CA GLY A 299 -15.34 16.19 3.42
C GLY A 299 -14.07 15.58 4.02
N LYS A 300 -13.13 16.42 4.46
CA LYS A 300 -11.86 16.00 5.06
C LYS A 300 -11.46 16.95 6.19
N ARG A 301 -10.80 16.41 7.21
CA ARG A 301 -10.25 17.16 8.34
C ARG A 301 -8.74 17.32 8.16
N PHE A 302 -8.23 18.54 8.30
CA PHE A 302 -6.79 18.79 8.32
C PHE A 302 -6.20 18.23 9.61
N LEU A 303 -5.14 17.44 9.50
CA LEU A 303 -4.42 16.93 10.66
C LEU A 303 -3.17 17.76 10.95
N GLY A 304 -2.41 18.08 9.91
CA GLY A 304 -1.19 18.87 10.02
C GLY A 304 -0.37 18.92 8.74
N GLU A 305 0.71 19.69 8.78
CA GLU A 305 1.73 19.79 7.73
C GLU A 305 3.07 19.32 8.29
N GLU A 306 3.80 18.50 7.52
CA GLU A 306 5.13 18.04 7.86
C GLU A 306 6.15 18.47 6.82
N ASP A 307 7.17 19.24 7.23
CA ASP A 307 8.36 19.48 6.42
C ASP A 307 9.38 18.36 6.67
N LEU A 308 9.56 17.49 5.67
CA LEU A 308 10.46 16.34 5.75
C LEU A 308 11.94 16.72 5.67
N ASN A 309 12.28 17.98 5.35
CA ASN A 309 13.67 18.43 5.46
C ASN A 309 14.13 18.61 6.91
N ILE A 310 13.18 18.67 7.85
CA ILE A 310 13.46 18.80 9.28
C ILE A 310 13.49 17.40 9.90
N SER A 311 14.66 17.00 10.41
CA SER A 311 14.85 15.68 11.05
C SER A 311 13.91 15.48 12.26
N PRO A 312 13.44 14.25 12.53
CA PRO A 312 12.48 13.96 13.60
C PRO A 312 12.99 14.39 15.00
N HIS A 313 14.32 14.44 15.18
CA HIS A 313 14.95 14.76 16.45
C HIS A 313 15.03 16.26 16.76
N VAL A 314 14.76 17.14 15.81
CA VAL A 314 14.91 18.61 16.03
C VAL A 314 13.64 19.24 16.62
N ASN A 315 12.49 18.55 16.56
CA ASN A 315 11.23 19.04 17.13
C ASN A 315 11.23 19.16 18.67
N SER A 316 12.12 18.45 19.39
CA SER A 316 12.28 18.64 20.84
C SER A 316 13.10 19.88 21.21
N VAL A 317 13.94 20.39 20.30
CA VAL A 317 14.82 21.55 20.56
C VAL A 317 14.13 22.86 20.18
N PHE A 318 13.40 22.89 19.07
CA PHE A 318 12.68 24.10 18.64
C PHE A 318 11.47 24.44 19.52
N SER A 319 10.77 23.44 20.05
CA SER A 319 9.68 23.65 21.02
C SER A 319 10.21 24.26 22.32
N ASN A 320 11.37 23.80 22.80
CA ASN A 320 12.02 24.36 23.98
C ASN A 320 12.61 25.77 23.75
N GLN A 321 13.11 26.09 22.56
CA GLN A 321 13.56 27.46 22.25
C GLN A 321 12.41 28.45 22.08
N LYS A 322 11.25 28.02 21.55
CA LYS A 322 10.06 28.88 21.44
C LYS A 322 9.41 29.14 22.80
N ILE A 323 9.47 28.18 23.72
CA ILE A 323 9.05 28.34 25.13
C ILE A 323 10.07 29.19 25.91
N ALA A 324 11.38 29.00 25.71
CA ALA A 324 12.39 29.82 26.38
C ALA A 324 12.38 31.29 25.92
N SER A 325 12.08 31.55 24.64
CA SER A 325 11.94 32.91 24.11
C SER A 325 10.60 33.57 24.46
N SER A 326 9.53 32.80 24.72
CA SER A 326 8.28 33.36 25.25
C SER A 326 8.37 33.64 26.76
N LEU A 327 9.12 32.84 27.53
CA LEU A 327 9.37 33.07 28.95
C LEU A 327 10.32 34.26 29.21
N ASN A 328 11.31 34.48 28.33
CA ASN A 328 12.21 35.65 28.44
C ASN A 328 11.55 36.98 28.04
N ASN A 329 10.36 36.95 27.42
CA ASN A 329 9.56 38.13 27.10
C ASN A 329 8.44 38.40 28.12
N VAL A 330 8.29 37.56 29.16
CA VAL A 330 7.48 37.92 30.33
C VAL A 330 8.35 38.79 31.23
N ASN A 331 8.15 40.09 31.04
CA ASN A 331 8.76 41.19 31.75
C ASN A 331 8.76 40.93 33.27
N VAL A 332 9.94 40.77 33.87
CA VAL A 332 10.18 40.68 35.33
C VAL A 332 9.95 42.05 36.02
N LYS A 333 9.08 42.90 35.46
CA LYS A 333 8.69 44.19 36.02
C LYS A 333 7.30 44.22 36.63
N ASP A 334 6.46 43.20 36.40
CA ASP A 334 5.07 43.22 36.86
C ASP A 334 4.77 42.39 38.12
N SER A 335 5.78 41.77 38.76
CA SER A 335 5.58 40.95 39.98
C SER A 335 6.16 41.52 41.28
N LEU A 336 6.55 42.81 41.33
CA LEU A 336 7.00 43.48 42.56
C LEU A 336 6.13 44.67 43.01
N ALA A 337 4.93 44.84 42.42
CA ALA A 337 4.01 45.94 42.78
C ALA A 337 2.73 45.49 43.52
N GLN A 338 2.63 44.25 44.00
CA GLN A 338 1.43 43.77 44.74
C GLN A 338 1.70 43.16 46.12
N LEU A 339 2.81 43.55 46.77
CA LEU A 339 3.04 43.26 48.19
C LEU A 339 3.53 44.54 48.88
N ASN A 340 2.61 45.48 49.07
CA ASN A 340 2.66 46.56 50.07
C ASN A 340 1.29 47.23 50.13
N ILE A 341 0.35 46.63 50.88
CA ILE A 341 -0.58 47.22 51.85
C ILE A 341 -0.92 46.09 52.83
#